data_AF-A0A963UV24-F1
#
_entry.id   AF-A0A963UV24-F1
#
_cell.length_a   1.000
_cell.length_b   1.000
_cell.length_c   1.000
_cell.angle_alpha   90.00
_cell.angle_beta   90.00
_cell.angle_gamma   90.00
#
_symmetry.space_group_name_H-M   'P 1'
#
loop_
_entity.id
_entity.type
_entity.pdbx_description
1 polymer ?
#
loop_
_entity_poly.entity_id
_entity_poly.type
_entity_poly.pdbx_seq_one_letter_code
_entity_poly.pdbx_strand_id
1 'polypeptide(L)'
;MPTNARSAALGLAAAAAVAGLIWVAVRPETVPVDLGTVATGPMRVTIDGDGITRIRNIYEVAAPVTGKALRSPVAVGDSVRAGQTIVARVEPVDP
;
A
#
# COMPACT_ATOMS: atom_id res chain seq x y z
N MET A 1 -80.58 -31.26 3.78
CA MET A 1 -80.23 -31.19 5.22
C MET A 1 -80.17 -29.73 5.62
N PRO A 2 -80.99 -29.23 6.56
CA PRO A 2 -80.93 -27.84 6.99
C PRO A 2 -79.57 -27.61 7.65
N THR A 3 -78.69 -26.87 6.99
CA THR A 3 -77.37 -26.55 7.51
C THR A 3 -77.53 -25.45 8.55
N ASN A 4 -77.30 -25.80 9.80
CA ASN A 4 -77.26 -24.85 10.90
C ASN A 4 -76.09 -23.89 10.61
N ALA A 5 -76.36 -22.66 10.17
CA ALA A 5 -75.36 -21.69 9.70
C ALA A 5 -74.17 -21.50 10.68
N ARG A 6 -74.42 -21.71 11.98
CA ARG A 6 -73.40 -21.70 13.04
C ARG A 6 -72.37 -22.83 12.90
N SER A 7 -72.77 -24.06 12.54
CA SER A 7 -71.82 -25.17 12.38
C SER A 7 -71.00 -25.03 11.09
N ALA A 8 -71.58 -24.47 10.03
CA ALA A 8 -70.84 -24.15 8.80
C ALA A 8 -69.77 -23.07 9.02
N ALA A 9 -70.10 -22.02 9.79
CA ALA A 9 -69.15 -20.96 10.15
C ALA A 9 -67.97 -21.50 10.99
N LEU A 10 -68.26 -22.36 11.98
CA LEU A 10 -67.23 -23.01 12.79
C LEU A 10 -66.31 -23.92 11.96
N GLY A 11 -66.88 -24.67 11.00
CA GLY A 11 -66.10 -25.51 10.09
C GLY A 11 -65.14 -24.71 9.20
N LEU A 12 -65.61 -23.59 8.64
CA LEU A 12 -64.76 -22.68 7.85
C LEU A 12 -63.65 -22.04 8.69
N ALA A 13 -63.96 -21.61 9.91
CA ALA A 13 -62.96 -21.06 10.83
C ALA A 13 -61.88 -22.10 11.17
N ALA A 14 -62.26 -23.35 11.43
CA ALA A 14 -61.32 -24.44 11.68
C ALA A 14 -60.46 -24.73 10.44
N ALA A 15 -61.04 -24.78 9.25
CA ALA A 15 -60.29 -25.01 8.01
C ALA A 15 -59.27 -23.89 7.73
N ALA A 16 -59.66 -22.63 7.93
CA ALA A 16 -58.77 -21.48 7.78
C ALA A 16 -57.62 -21.52 8.80
N ALA A 17 -57.88 -21.91 10.05
CA ALA A 17 -56.86 -22.08 11.07
C ALA A 17 -55.85 -23.17 10.67
N VAL A 18 -56.34 -24.33 10.21
CA VAL A 18 -55.47 -25.43 9.74
C VAL A 18 -54.62 -25.01 8.55
N ALA A 19 -55.23 -24.33 7.56
CA ALA A 19 -54.50 -23.81 6.40
C ALA A 19 -53.42 -22.79 6.81
N GLY A 20 -53.72 -21.90 7.76
CA GLY A 20 -52.77 -20.93 8.29
C GLY A 20 -51.60 -21.59 9.01
N LEU A 21 -51.84 -22.64 9.80
CA LEU A 21 -50.79 -23.39 10.49
C LEU A 21 -49.88 -24.13 9.50
N ILE A 22 -50.44 -24.76 8.47
CA ILE A 22 -49.66 -25.42 7.42
C ILE A 22 -48.76 -24.40 6.70
N TRP A 23 -49.31 -23.23 6.38
CA TRP A 23 -48.53 -22.16 5.74
C TRP A 23 -47.34 -21.71 6.58
N VAL A 24 -47.53 -21.53 7.90
CA VAL A 24 -46.46 -21.13 8.82
C VAL A 24 -45.42 -22.25 9.02
N ALA A 25 -45.83 -23.51 8.96
CA ALA A 25 -44.91 -24.64 9.12
C ALA A 25 -44.06 -24.93 7.86
N VAL A 26 -44.61 -24.68 6.67
CA VAL A 26 -43.95 -24.99 5.39
C VAL A 26 -43.13 -23.81 4.86
N ARG A 27 -43.31 -22.59 5.40
CA ARG A 27 -42.51 -21.44 4.97
C ARG A 27 -41.01 -21.71 5.21
N PRO A 28 -40.12 -21.30 4.28
CA PRO A 28 -38.68 -21.39 4.49
C PRO A 28 -38.23 -20.57 5.71
N GLU A 29 -37.36 -21.16 6.53
CA GLU A 29 -36.72 -20.44 7.63
C GLU A 29 -35.62 -19.53 7.08
N THR A 30 -35.67 -18.24 7.44
CA THR A 30 -34.67 -17.26 6.99
C THR A 30 -33.45 -17.31 7.90
N VAL A 31 -32.27 -17.52 7.32
CA VAL A 31 -31.00 -17.50 8.05
C VAL A 31 -30.50 -16.05 8.13
N PRO A 32 -30.23 -15.50 9.34
CA PRO A 32 -29.65 -14.18 9.46
C PRO A 32 -28.21 -14.19 8.93
N VAL A 33 -27.88 -13.20 8.10
CA VAL A 33 -26.55 -13.04 7.51
C VAL A 33 -26.06 -11.61 7.68
N ASP A 34 -24.75 -11.45 7.81
CA ASP A 34 -24.10 -10.15 7.83
C ASP A 34 -23.76 -9.71 6.41
N LEU A 35 -24.02 -8.44 6.08
CA LEU A 35 -23.83 -7.88 4.75
C LEU A 35 -22.86 -6.71 4.81
N GLY A 36 -21.84 -6.74 3.95
CA GLY A 36 -20.90 -5.64 3.74
C GLY A 36 -21.00 -5.08 2.32
N THR A 37 -20.82 -3.77 2.19
CA THR A 37 -20.69 -3.12 0.87
C THR A 37 -19.27 -3.26 0.34
N VAL A 38 -19.11 -3.74 -0.89
CA VAL A 38 -17.80 -3.94 -1.53
C VAL A 38 -17.61 -2.91 -2.65
N ALA A 39 -16.39 -2.36 -2.77
CA ALA A 39 -16.01 -1.42 -3.82
C ALA A 39 -14.66 -1.80 -4.45
N THR A 40 -14.44 -1.40 -5.71
CA THR A 40 -13.20 -1.68 -6.45
C THR A 40 -12.28 -0.46 -6.44
N GLY A 41 -10.98 -0.69 -6.24
CA GLY A 41 -9.96 0.35 -6.27
C GLY A 41 -8.58 -0.22 -6.59
N PRO A 42 -7.58 0.62 -6.90
CA PRO A 42 -6.23 0.16 -7.23
C PRO A 42 -5.57 -0.47 -5.99
N MET A 43 -5.11 -1.72 -6.14
CA MET A 43 -4.30 -2.40 -5.13
C MET A 43 -2.83 -2.17 -5.42
N ARG A 44 -2.09 -1.64 -4.44
CA ARG A 44 -0.63 -1.45 -4.52
C ARG A 44 0.07 -2.49 -3.67
N VAL A 45 0.97 -3.24 -4.29
CA VAL A 45 1.91 -4.13 -3.61
C VAL A 45 3.28 -3.49 -3.69
N THR A 46 3.91 -3.26 -2.54
CA THR A 46 5.25 -2.68 -2.45
C THR A 46 6.25 -3.72 -1.94
N ILE A 47 7.51 -3.53 -2.29
CA ILE A 47 8.65 -4.22 -1.68
C ILE A 47 9.43 -3.16 -0.94
N ASP A 48 9.50 -3.29 0.38
CA ASP A 48 10.26 -2.38 1.22
C ASP A 48 11.68 -2.93 1.38
N GLY A 49 12.66 -2.05 1.20
CA GLY A 49 14.06 -2.41 1.32
C GLY A 49 14.89 -1.21 1.77
N ASP A 50 15.89 -1.48 2.59
CA ASP A 50 16.81 -0.45 3.06
C ASP A 50 17.82 -0.09 1.96
N GLY A 51 18.04 1.21 1.79
CA GLY A 51 19.00 1.75 0.84
C GLY A 51 19.93 2.75 1.53
N ILE A 52 21.21 2.73 1.15
CA ILE A 52 22.15 3.80 1.50
C ILE A 52 22.55 4.57 0.25
N THR A 53 22.76 5.87 0.40
CA THR A 53 23.26 6.70 -0.70
C THR A 53 24.76 6.45 -0.87
N ARG A 54 25.21 6.21 -2.10
CA ARG A 54 26.63 5.98 -2.42
C ARG A 54 27.08 6.81 -3.62
N ILE A 55 28.19 7.52 -3.45
CA ILE A 55 28.87 8.21 -4.56
C ILE A 55 29.56 7.15 -5.42
N ARG A 56 29.26 7.14 -6.72
CA ARG A 56 29.79 6.13 -7.66
C ARG A 56 31.28 6.33 -7.95
N ASN A 57 31.68 7.58 -8.12
CA ASN A 57 33.02 7.94 -8.56
C ASN A 57 33.67 8.85 -7.52
N ILE A 58 34.55 8.27 -6.72
CA ILE A 58 35.41 9.01 -5.80
C ILE A 58 36.81 8.94 -6.37
N TYR A 59 37.43 10.11 -6.55
CA TYR A 59 38.79 10.22 -7.06
C TYR A 59 39.68 10.82 -5.99
N GLU A 60 40.86 10.24 -5.82
CA GLU A 60 41.94 10.80 -5.04
C GLU A 60 42.92 11.49 -5.99
N VAL A 61 43.28 12.74 -5.69
CA VAL A 61 44.25 13.50 -6.47
C VAL A 61 45.56 13.58 -5.71
N ALA A 62 46.59 12.94 -6.26
CA ALA A 62 47.92 12.91 -5.68
C ALA A 62 48.91 13.71 -6.54
N ALA A 63 49.90 14.33 -5.89
CA ALA A 63 51.00 14.96 -6.59
C ALA A 63 51.99 13.89 -7.10
N PRO A 64 52.52 14.02 -8.33
CA PRO A 64 53.46 13.05 -8.88
C PRO A 64 54.87 13.15 -8.30
N VAL A 65 55.14 14.19 -7.50
CA VAL A 65 56.45 14.50 -6.92
C VAL A 65 56.30 14.86 -5.44
N THR A 66 57.34 14.57 -4.66
CA THR A 66 57.44 14.99 -3.26
C THR A 66 57.79 16.47 -3.18
N GLY A 67 57.12 17.19 -2.30
CA GLY A 67 57.32 18.63 -2.17
C GLY A 67 56.35 19.26 -1.19
N LYS A 68 56.40 20.58 -1.12
CA LYS A 68 55.49 21.40 -0.32
C LYS A 68 54.27 21.77 -1.16
N ALA A 69 53.08 21.39 -0.71
CA ALA A 69 51.84 21.84 -1.32
C ALA A 69 51.59 23.32 -0.97
N LEU A 70 51.47 24.17 -1.98
CA LEU A 70 51.06 25.56 -1.84
C LEU A 70 49.54 25.63 -1.60
N ARG A 71 49.06 26.80 -1.18
CA ARG A 71 47.62 27.04 -0.95
C ARG A 71 46.82 26.68 -2.21
N SER A 72 45.82 25.83 -2.02
CA SER A 72 44.89 25.46 -3.09
C SER A 72 44.10 26.68 -3.58
N PRO A 73 43.93 26.87 -4.90
CA PRO A 73 43.10 27.94 -5.46
C PRO A 73 41.60 27.60 -5.48
N VAL A 74 41.21 26.37 -5.12
CA VAL A 74 39.80 25.92 -5.09
C VAL A 74 39.32 25.74 -3.65
N ALA A 75 38.02 25.97 -3.44
CA ALA A 75 37.33 25.75 -2.18
C ALA A 75 36.47 24.47 -2.22
N VAL A 76 36.08 23.99 -1.04
CA VAL A 76 35.17 22.85 -0.92
C VAL A 76 33.82 23.19 -1.57
N GLY A 77 33.38 22.34 -2.49
CA GLY A 77 32.12 22.52 -3.24
C GLY A 77 32.29 23.09 -4.64
N ASP A 78 33.48 23.59 -4.99
CA ASP A 78 33.75 24.09 -6.34
C ASP A 78 33.70 22.98 -7.39
N SER A 79 33.18 23.30 -8.57
CA SER A 79 33.20 22.39 -9.70
C SER A 79 34.62 22.26 -10.26
N VAL A 80 35.17 21.05 -10.29
CA VAL A 80 36.49 20.75 -10.87
C VAL A 80 36.34 19.95 -12.17
N ARG A 81 37.18 20.27 -13.16
CA ARG A 81 37.23 19.55 -14.45
C ARG A 81 38.61 18.97 -14.67
N ALA A 82 38.66 17.68 -15.01
CA ALA A 82 39.91 16.98 -15.30
C ALA A 82 40.69 17.67 -16.42
N GLY A 83 42.01 17.83 -16.24
CA GLY A 83 42.90 18.46 -17.21
C GLY A 83 42.76 19.98 -17.36
N GLN A 84 41.80 20.62 -16.67
CA GLN A 84 41.56 22.06 -16.77
C GLN A 84 41.74 22.77 -15.43
N THR A 85 41.15 22.21 -14.36
CA THR A 85 41.17 22.85 -13.05
C THR A 85 42.45 22.48 -12.30
N ILE A 86 43.21 23.49 -11.89
CA ILE A 86 44.37 23.32 -11.02
C ILE A 86 43.88 23.22 -9.57
N VAL A 87 43.97 22.04 -8.96
CA VAL A 87 43.52 21.83 -7.57
C VAL A 87 44.62 22.13 -6.53
N ALA A 88 45.88 22.01 -6.92
CA ALA A 88 47.03 22.32 -6.06
C ALA A 88 48.27 22.59 -6.91
N ARG A 89 49.20 23.39 -6.38
CA ARG A 89 50.56 23.55 -6.92
C ARG A 89 51.55 23.04 -5.88
N VAL A 90 52.49 22.20 -6.30
CA VAL A 90 53.52 21.62 -5.42
C VAL A 90 54.87 22.19 -5.78
N GLU A 91 55.59 22.67 -4.77
CA GLU A 91 56.99 23.11 -4.86
C GLU A 91 57.88 21.90 -4.49
N PRO A 92 58.65 21.33 -5.44
CA PRO A 92 59.50 20.19 -5.16
C PRO A 92 60.56 20.51 -4.10
N VAL A 93 60.99 19.49 -3.36
CA VAL A 93 62.18 19.63 -2.49
C VAL A 93 63.41 19.68 -3.38
N ASP A 94 64.35 20.59 -3.07
CA ASP A 94 65.66 20.60 -3.75
C ASP A 94 66.35 19.23 -3.56
N PRO A 95 66.97 18.68 -4.63
CA PRO A 95 67.52 17.33 -4.64
C PRO A 95 68.70 17.12 -3.69
#